data_AF-A0A2R5G2U6-F1
#
_entry.id   AF-A0A2R5G2U6-F1
#
_cell.length_a   1.000
_cell.length_b   1.000
_cell.length_c   1.000
_cell.angle_alpha   90.00
_cell.angle_beta   90.00
_cell.angle_gamma   90.00
#
_symmetry.space_group_name_H-M   'P 1'
#
loop_
_entity.id
_entity.type
_entity.pdbx_description
1 polymer ?
#
loop_
_entity_poly.entity_id
_entity_poly.type
_entity_poly.pdbx_seq_one_letter_code
_entity_poly.pdbx_strand_id
1 'polypeptide(L)'
;MGDERGPLGPGATVMAPTSVDPAHPPHNILDSDDRYFWMTTGLFPQEVVISLDGATSLDRISLRTTNVQKVAFLASTESSTPTEWETIAEASLADADGRIQMETISVERAPHETRHIKLQILKGWDDFCAVHSLEIN
;
A
#
# COMPACT_ATOMS: atom_id res chain seq x y z
N MET A 1 8.01 23.80 -12.44
CA MET A 1 8.45 22.53 -13.07
C MET A 1 8.37 21.51 -11.94
N GLY A 2 7.55 20.47 -12.14
CA GLY A 2 6.76 19.81 -11.10
C GLY A 2 7.54 19.24 -9.92
N ASP A 3 6.91 19.27 -8.75
CA ASP A 3 7.36 18.66 -7.51
C ASP A 3 7.41 17.13 -7.69
N GLU A 4 8.61 16.57 -7.84
CA GLU A 4 8.88 15.13 -7.97
C GLU A 4 9.05 14.48 -6.58
N ARG A 5 8.13 14.75 -5.64
CA ARG A 5 8.07 14.07 -4.35
C ARG A 5 6.90 13.12 -4.35
N GLY A 6 7.21 11.85 -4.10
CA GLY A 6 6.20 10.81 -4.01
C GLY A 6 5.11 11.08 -2.96
N PRO A 7 3.98 10.38 -3.07
CA PRO A 7 2.64 10.79 -2.64
C PRO A 7 2.24 10.45 -1.19
N LEU A 8 3.14 9.88 -0.39
CA LEU A 8 2.92 9.58 1.03
C LEU A 8 3.60 10.60 1.98
N GLY A 9 4.30 11.58 1.40
CA GLY A 9 5.12 12.55 2.12
C GLY A 9 6.54 12.04 2.42
N PRO A 10 7.55 12.93 2.52
CA PRO A 10 8.96 12.54 2.64
C PRO A 10 9.32 11.85 3.97
N GLY A 11 8.46 11.90 4.98
CA GLY A 11 8.66 11.23 6.27
C GLY A 11 7.91 9.89 6.43
N ALA A 12 7.27 9.40 5.38
CA ALA A 12 6.58 8.11 5.44
C ALA A 12 7.57 6.96 5.69
N THR A 13 7.17 5.99 6.50
CA THR A 13 8.00 4.82 6.85
C THR A 13 7.20 3.53 6.77
N VAL A 14 7.88 2.43 6.45
CA VAL A 14 7.28 1.10 6.39
C VAL A 14 7.57 0.31 7.66
N MET A 15 6.56 -0.36 8.21
CA MET A 15 6.65 -1.22 9.38
C MET A 15 5.81 -2.50 9.24
N ALA A 16 6.13 -3.49 10.09
CA ALA A 16 5.43 -4.77 10.20
C ALA A 16 5.10 -5.49 8.87
N PRO A 17 6.05 -5.59 7.91
CA PRO A 17 5.81 -6.34 6.67
C PRO A 17 5.79 -7.84 6.93
N THR A 18 4.89 -8.58 6.27
CA THR A 18 4.86 -10.05 6.33
C THR A 18 5.87 -10.73 5.42
N SER A 19 6.41 -10.00 4.45
CA SER A 19 7.45 -10.47 3.52
C SER A 19 8.63 -9.51 3.50
N VAL A 20 9.84 -10.04 3.57
CA VAL A 20 11.09 -9.27 3.51
C VAL A 20 12.07 -9.99 2.59
N ASP A 21 12.18 -9.50 1.35
CA ASP A 21 13.23 -9.87 0.42
C ASP A 21 14.28 -8.74 0.37
N PRO A 22 15.58 -9.01 0.64
CA PRO A 22 16.63 -7.99 0.54
C PRO A 22 16.79 -7.36 -0.85
N ALA A 23 16.42 -8.05 -1.93
CA ALA A 23 16.44 -7.52 -3.29
C ALA A 23 15.20 -6.67 -3.60
N HIS A 24 14.08 -6.96 -2.93
CA HIS A 24 12.78 -6.28 -3.13
C HIS A 24 12.15 -5.89 -1.79
N PRO A 25 12.82 -5.02 -1.01
CA PRO A 25 12.42 -4.74 0.37
C PRO A 25 11.11 -3.94 0.47
N PRO A 26 10.40 -4.02 1.62
CA PRO A 26 9.11 -3.35 1.83
C PRO A 26 9.11 -1.84 1.63
N HIS A 27 10.23 -1.16 1.93
CA HIS A 27 10.33 0.30 1.77
C HIS A 27 10.27 0.76 0.31
N ASN A 28 10.45 -0.14 -0.66
CA ASN A 28 10.33 0.18 -2.07
C ASN A 28 8.92 0.66 -2.46
N ILE A 29 7.87 0.34 -1.70
CA ILE A 29 6.49 0.80 -1.94
C ILE A 29 6.38 2.34 -1.90
N LEU A 30 7.30 2.98 -1.19
CA LEU A 30 7.36 4.44 -1.07
C LEU A 30 8.04 5.11 -2.27
N ASP A 31 8.65 4.32 -3.16
CA ASP A 31 9.26 4.82 -4.39
C ASP A 31 8.19 5.01 -5.47
N SER A 32 8.43 5.98 -6.35
CA SER A 32 7.56 6.27 -7.51
C SER A 32 8.04 5.59 -8.78
N ASP A 33 9.25 5.01 -8.78
CA ASP A 33 9.83 4.29 -9.89
C ASP A 33 9.47 2.80 -9.83
N ASP A 34 8.66 2.35 -10.78
CA ASP A 34 8.13 0.98 -10.86
C ASP A 34 9.22 -0.12 -10.91
N ARG A 35 10.50 0.23 -11.10
CA ARG A 35 11.64 -0.69 -11.00
C ARG A 35 11.93 -1.15 -9.57
N TYR A 36 11.55 -0.35 -8.58
CA TYR A 36 11.65 -0.70 -7.16
C TYR A 36 10.27 -1.13 -6.69
N PHE A 37 10.19 -2.33 -6.11
CA PHE A 37 8.93 -2.87 -5.61
C PHE A 37 9.15 -3.71 -4.37
N TRP A 38 8.11 -3.82 -3.54
CA TRP A 38 8.03 -4.83 -2.50
C TRP A 38 7.45 -6.11 -3.10
N MET A 39 8.10 -7.23 -2.83
CA MET A 39 7.65 -8.54 -3.27
C MET A 39 7.08 -9.35 -2.11
N THR A 40 5.95 -10.00 -2.35
CA THR A 40 5.36 -10.99 -1.45
C THR A 40 5.29 -12.34 -2.13
N THR A 41 5.22 -13.38 -1.31
CA THR A 41 4.91 -14.75 -1.74
C THR A 41 3.44 -15.07 -1.48
N GLY A 42 3.02 -16.31 -1.69
CA GLY A 42 1.67 -16.78 -1.42
C GLY A 42 1.34 -16.79 0.08
N LEU A 43 0.40 -17.63 0.50
CA LEU A 43 -0.09 -17.70 1.89
C LEU A 43 -0.71 -16.37 2.36
N PHE A 44 -1.64 -15.83 1.56
CA PHE A 44 -2.37 -14.61 1.89
C PHE A 44 -3.17 -14.75 3.21
N PRO A 45 -3.37 -13.66 3.97
CA PRO A 45 -3.02 -12.29 3.62
C PRO A 45 -1.53 -11.96 3.78
N GLN A 46 -1.00 -11.18 2.84
CA GLN A 46 0.31 -10.53 2.97
C GLN A 46 0.04 -9.05 3.28
N GLU A 47 0.73 -8.48 4.27
CA GLU A 47 0.46 -7.13 4.73
C GLU A 47 1.72 -6.32 4.99
N VAL A 48 1.54 -5.01 4.91
CA VAL A 48 2.54 -4.00 5.21
C VAL A 48 1.85 -2.78 5.79
N VAL A 49 2.48 -2.15 6.76
CA VAL A 49 1.97 -0.91 7.34
C VAL A 49 2.86 0.26 6.92
N ILE A 50 2.24 1.33 6.48
CA ILE A 50 2.85 2.62 6.18
C ILE A 50 2.46 3.60 7.27
N SER A 51 3.45 4.11 8.00
CA SER A 51 3.28 5.25 8.91
C SER A 51 3.52 6.53 8.14
N LEU A 52 2.56 7.45 8.21
CA LEU A 52 2.63 8.76 7.55
C LEU A 52 3.43 9.74 8.40
N ASP A 53 4.01 10.76 7.76
CA ASP A 53 4.77 11.82 8.44
C ASP A 53 3.88 12.68 9.38
N GLY A 54 2.57 12.72 9.10
CA GLY A 54 1.60 13.44 9.89
C GLY A 54 0.18 12.90 9.72
N ALA A 55 -0.72 13.40 10.56
CA ALA A 55 -2.15 13.12 10.45
C ALA A 55 -2.69 13.65 9.11
N THR A 56 -3.30 12.76 8.33
CA THR A 56 -3.71 13.01 6.95
C THR A 56 -5.17 12.59 6.77
N SER A 57 -5.96 13.44 6.10
CA SER A 57 -7.28 13.06 5.57
C SER A 57 -7.08 12.44 4.19
N LEU A 58 -7.82 11.38 3.88
CA LEU A 58 -7.56 10.57 2.70
C LEU A 58 -8.86 10.33 1.93
N ASP A 59 -8.86 10.65 0.65
CA ASP A 59 -10.00 10.47 -0.25
C ASP A 59 -9.79 9.36 -1.29
N ARG A 60 -8.52 9.05 -1.60
CA ARG A 60 -8.17 8.16 -2.69
C ARG A 60 -6.81 7.51 -2.48
N ILE A 61 -6.72 6.24 -2.87
CA ILE A 61 -5.47 5.49 -2.91
C ILE A 61 -5.18 5.15 -4.36
N SER A 62 -4.00 5.51 -4.87
CA SER A 62 -3.52 5.02 -6.16
C SER A 62 -2.50 3.92 -5.92
N LEU A 63 -2.65 2.80 -6.63
CA LEU A 63 -1.89 1.59 -6.40
C LEU A 63 -1.32 1.08 -7.73
N ARG A 64 -0.04 0.72 -7.72
CA ARG A 64 0.62 0.01 -8.82
C ARG A 64 1.08 -1.36 -8.34
N THR A 65 0.59 -2.42 -8.97
CA THR A 65 0.85 -3.80 -8.55
C THR A 65 1.14 -4.72 -9.72
N THR A 66 1.71 -5.90 -9.44
CA THR A 66 1.74 -7.03 -10.36
C THR A 66 1.15 -8.27 -9.66
N ASN A 67 0.32 -9.02 -10.39
CA ASN A 67 -0.32 -10.26 -9.94
C ASN A 67 -1.20 -10.15 -8.68
N VAL A 68 -1.64 -8.95 -8.30
CA VAL A 68 -2.55 -8.76 -7.16
C VAL A 68 -3.98 -8.92 -7.64
N GLN A 69 -4.81 -9.69 -6.94
CA GLN A 69 -6.23 -9.88 -7.27
C GLN A 69 -7.15 -9.11 -6.33
N LYS A 70 -6.90 -9.16 -5.01
CA LYS A 70 -7.76 -8.52 -4.02
C LYS A 70 -6.92 -7.83 -2.95
N VAL A 71 -7.28 -6.58 -2.65
CA VAL A 71 -6.66 -5.80 -1.58
C VAL A 71 -7.70 -5.24 -0.61
N ALA A 72 -7.27 -4.99 0.62
CA ALA A 72 -7.95 -4.17 1.59
C ALA A 72 -7.00 -3.13 2.16
N PHE A 73 -7.54 -1.95 2.47
CA PHE A 73 -6.83 -0.87 3.14
C PHE A 73 -7.50 -0.60 4.47
N LEU A 74 -6.68 -0.52 5.52
CA LEU A 74 -7.14 -0.16 6.84
C LEU A 74 -6.39 1.08 7.32
N ALA A 75 -7.06 1.93 8.08
CA ALA A 75 -6.49 3.13 8.68
C ALA A 75 -6.42 3.02 10.20
N SER A 76 -5.44 3.70 10.79
CA SER A 76 -5.37 3.96 12.22
C SER A 76 -5.01 5.42 12.48
N THR A 77 -5.59 6.01 13.52
CA THR A 77 -5.33 7.38 13.99
C THR A 77 -4.38 7.42 15.18
N GLU A 78 -3.92 6.26 15.66
CA GLU A 78 -2.99 6.19 16.78
C GLU A 78 -1.68 6.91 16.44
N SER A 79 -1.04 7.51 17.45
CA SER A 79 0.17 8.31 17.24
C SER A 79 1.48 7.52 17.31
N SER A 80 1.41 6.25 17.72
CA SER A 80 2.58 5.41 17.95
C SER A 80 2.46 4.07 17.21
N THR A 81 2.48 2.95 17.93
CA THR A 81 2.30 1.64 17.32
C THR A 81 0.80 1.37 17.16
N PRO A 82 0.26 1.29 15.93
CA PRO A 82 -1.17 1.07 15.72
C PRO A 82 -1.56 -0.36 16.09
N THR A 83 -2.63 -0.46 16.88
CA THR A 83 -3.26 -1.69 17.35
C THR A 83 -4.71 -1.81 16.89
N GLU A 84 -5.39 -0.66 16.73
CA GLU A 84 -6.75 -0.57 16.25
C GLU A 84 -6.80 -0.15 14.77
N TRP A 85 -7.68 -0.79 14.01
CA TRP A 85 -7.75 -0.66 12.56
C TRP A 85 -9.20 -0.54 12.08
N GLU A 86 -9.46 0.41 11.19
CA GLU A 86 -10.73 0.55 10.48
C GLU A 86 -10.52 0.26 8.99
N THR A 87 -11.31 -0.63 8.39
CA THR A 87 -11.28 -0.85 6.93
C THR A 87 -11.86 0.35 6.21
N ILE A 88 -11.03 1.00 5.39
CA ILE A 88 -11.38 2.23 4.68
C ILE A 88 -11.69 1.99 3.19
N ALA A 89 -11.16 0.91 2.61
CA ALA A 89 -11.42 0.52 1.23
C ALA A 89 -11.10 -0.97 0.97
N GLU A 90 -11.78 -1.55 -0.02
CA GLU A 90 -11.42 -2.82 -0.64
C GLU A 90 -11.46 -2.68 -2.16
N ALA A 91 -10.60 -3.38 -2.87
CA ALA A 91 -10.63 -3.40 -4.33
C ALA A 91 -10.29 -4.79 -4.88
N SER A 92 -10.89 -5.10 -6.03
CA SER A 92 -10.53 -6.26 -6.85
C SER A 92 -9.89 -5.78 -8.14
N LEU A 93 -8.70 -6.30 -8.43
CA LEU A 93 -7.87 -5.88 -9.56
C LEU A 93 -7.95 -6.93 -10.66
N ALA A 94 -8.14 -6.47 -11.90
CA ALA A 94 -8.22 -7.37 -13.05
C ALA A 94 -6.87 -8.05 -13.31
N ASP A 95 -6.90 -9.29 -13.79
CA ASP A 95 -5.68 -9.96 -14.23
C ASP A 95 -5.05 -9.21 -15.40
N ALA A 96 -3.77 -8.89 -15.27
CA ALA A 96 -2.99 -8.18 -16.28
C ALA A 96 -1.96 -9.08 -16.97
N ASP A 97 -1.98 -10.39 -16.70
CA ASP A 97 -1.07 -11.41 -17.26
C ASP A 97 0.40 -11.05 -16.98
N GLY A 98 0.72 -10.86 -15.69
CA GLY A 98 2.06 -10.49 -15.22
C GLY A 98 2.51 -9.05 -15.51
N ARG A 99 1.66 -8.21 -16.12
CA ARG A 99 1.94 -6.78 -16.33
C ARG A 99 1.51 -5.94 -15.13
N ILE A 100 2.02 -4.71 -15.07
CA ILE A 100 1.63 -3.74 -14.05
C ILE A 100 0.15 -3.39 -14.18
N GLN A 101 -0.55 -3.51 -13.06
CA GLN A 101 -1.91 -3.07 -12.81
C GLN A 101 -1.83 -1.67 -12.20
N MET A 102 -2.69 -0.76 -12.67
CA MET A 102 -2.79 0.61 -12.16
C MET A 102 -4.22 0.87 -11.75
N GLU A 103 -4.43 1.08 -10.45
CA GLU A 103 -5.76 1.27 -9.89
C GLU A 103 -5.84 2.54 -9.06
N THR A 104 -7.02 3.13 -9.09
CA THR A 104 -7.38 4.28 -8.28
C THR A 104 -8.61 3.89 -7.48
N ILE A 105 -8.46 3.85 -6.17
CA ILE A 105 -9.45 3.33 -5.25
C ILE A 105 -9.98 4.49 -4.43
N SER A 106 -11.28 4.76 -4.56
CA SER A 106 -11.95 5.77 -3.73
C SER A 106 -12.07 5.26 -2.29
N VAL A 107 -11.82 6.15 -1.34
CA VAL A 107 -11.94 5.87 0.08
C VAL A 107 -13.24 6.50 0.60
N GLU A 108 -14.19 5.65 0.97
CA GLU A 108 -15.54 6.12 1.31
C GLU A 108 -15.59 6.79 2.69
N ARG A 109 -14.86 6.23 3.67
CA ARG A 109 -14.80 6.73 5.04
C ARG A 109 -13.43 6.41 5.66
N ALA A 110 -12.48 7.33 5.53
CA ALA A 110 -11.28 7.33 6.35
C ALA A 110 -11.44 8.28 7.55
N PRO A 111 -10.85 7.96 8.72
CA PRO A 111 -10.70 8.93 9.80
C PRO A 111 -9.93 10.18 9.35
N HIS A 112 -10.37 11.36 9.79
CA HIS A 112 -9.75 12.65 9.44
C HIS A 112 -8.28 12.80 9.85
N GLU A 113 -7.84 12.05 10.87
CA GLU A 113 -6.48 12.08 11.41
C GLU A 113 -5.75 10.75 11.19
N THR A 114 -5.89 10.16 10.00
CA THR A 114 -5.18 8.92 9.68
C THR A 114 -3.67 9.14 9.77
N ARG A 115 -2.99 8.28 10.53
CA ARG A 115 -1.53 8.31 10.74
C ARG A 115 -0.85 7.05 10.24
N HIS A 116 -1.60 5.95 10.15
CA HIS A 116 -1.09 4.69 9.63
C HIS A 116 -2.07 4.10 8.64
N ILE A 117 -1.54 3.52 7.57
CA ILE A 117 -2.29 2.78 6.57
C ILE A 117 -1.72 1.36 6.52
N LYS A 118 -2.58 0.36 6.66
CA LYS A 118 -2.24 -1.03 6.40
C LYS A 118 -2.76 -1.42 5.03
N LEU A 119 -1.85 -1.83 4.14
CA LEU A 119 -2.20 -2.53 2.91
C LEU A 119 -2.22 -4.03 3.21
N GLN A 120 -3.31 -4.70 2.86
CA GLN A 120 -3.43 -6.16 2.88
C GLN A 120 -3.68 -6.67 1.46
N ILE A 121 -2.78 -7.51 0.94
CA ILE A 121 -3.02 -8.34 -0.23
C ILE A 121 -3.75 -9.59 0.25
N LEU A 122 -5.04 -9.65 -0.03
CA LEU A 122 -5.92 -10.74 0.39
C LEU A 122 -5.89 -11.92 -0.57
N LYS A 123 -5.55 -11.66 -1.84
CA LYS A 123 -5.42 -12.69 -2.88
C LYS A 123 -4.57 -12.20 -4.05
N GLY A 124 -3.78 -13.10 -4.61
CA GLY A 124 -3.04 -12.91 -5.86
C GLY A 124 -3.63 -13.72 -7.02
N TRP A 125 -3.29 -13.31 -8.24
CA TRP A 125 -3.44 -14.10 -9.46
C TRP A 125 -2.37 -15.19 -9.58
N ASP A 126 -1.25 -15.00 -8.88
CA ASP A 126 -0.15 -15.95 -8.75
C ASP A 126 0.33 -15.98 -7.28
N ASP A 127 1.21 -16.93 -6.96
CA ASP A 127 1.85 -17.02 -5.64
C ASP A 127 2.71 -15.78 -5.36
N PHE A 128 3.37 -15.21 -6.38
CA PHE A 128 4.18 -14.01 -6.21
C PHE A 128 3.40 -12.76 -6.63
N CYS A 129 3.35 -11.79 -5.72
CA CYS A 129 2.76 -10.47 -5.95
C CYS A 129 3.82 -9.40 -5.74
N ALA A 130 3.68 -8.28 -6.45
CA ALA A 130 4.51 -7.11 -6.25
C ALA A 130 3.65 -5.86 -6.04
N VAL A 131 4.12 -4.98 -5.15
CA VAL A 131 3.61 -3.62 -4.97
C VAL A 131 4.72 -2.67 -5.38
N HIS A 132 4.50 -1.95 -6.48
CA HIS A 132 5.49 -1.03 -7.06
C HIS A 132 5.40 0.33 -6.38
N SER A 133 4.18 0.86 -6.23
CA SER A 133 3.96 2.11 -5.51
C SER A 133 2.60 2.16 -4.84
N LEU A 134 2.52 2.91 -3.74
CA LEU A 134 1.29 3.29 -3.08
C LEU A 134 1.27 4.81 -2.90
N GLU A 135 0.15 5.41 -3.31
CA GLU A 135 -0.04 6.85 -3.31
C GLU A 135 -1.34 7.21 -2.60
N ILE A 136 -1.34 8.31 -1.83
CA ILE A 136 -2.55 8.81 -1.17
C ILE A 136 -2.83 10.25 -1.59
N ASN A 137 -4.12 10.60 -1.65
CA ASN A 137 -4.59 11.97 -1.84
C ASN A 137 -5.71 12.26 -0.83
#